data_AF-A0A9P5XGY6-F1
#
_entry.id   AF-A0A9P5XGY6-F1
#
_cell.length_a   1.000
_cell.length_b   1.000
_cell.length_c   1.000
_cell.angle_alpha   90.00
_cell.angle_beta   90.00
_cell.angle_gamma   90.00
#
_symmetry.space_group_name_H-M   'P 1'
#
loop_
_entity.id
_entity.type
_entity.pdbx_description
1 polymer ?
#
loop_
_entity_poly.entity_id
_entity_poly.type
_entity_poly.pdbx_seq_one_letter_code
_entity_poly.pdbx_strand_id
1 'polypeptide(L)'
;MDFPPHENDRLRLDPGVPRRKPRSLCKLCLWITFAVAILVGGSITYRIVNSIWRGMKHPHLRLYHDQPAAKVSDWSQVVQPMITKDSRFDIVASVWIRDEREEDAAIRIDGDDHAERLIISETVFRDVSLKSRNALANVTFRVPTSHFKRANISNYDLRASFALSQSNGPAWLNHAKNYTTWRPQGIKAPSIRLWNQEPTLADQIFDSFGFTIPLIQFHNTSSRRPQPPTTADSDVDVALDDDIDLESDDEMADQPTDQPNTDQPRNSFTLEFNGNRTPVTEYHPHIVTRTQLLIIDETGLYNRLLYNNAQKQLASQACTESKDGTPEWHQCKRTSRQNGLLETKVQLRIAPNSPDPHRNDGRKWRTEWMYAPFLSALHRAPGPKDLIPVPVDREAMVEEAEKQHSSSDEEYITVTWRLGFSGRTFGKMLFAEGAETSYPFSFNLTAPEHELQVQQDAHDSNLGMLGHRIHEDAHPRRSLILIVITAMTFIPCYFLQVHYWYTRTSTLGISRLGTTFMILAAIIEQARGLLEGVLSSEEGGFWGNVASVAGHFLEVLPTLLMLKAVSRLEFDWLEKEGEKGRSKQGKRWIPRVHFARATHLERASKRVDRRLPLRMKLAVCDYFSFFNNVLNI
;
A
#
# COMPACT_ATOMS: atom_id res chain seq x y z
N MET A 1 60.04 -67.31 50.38
CA MET A 1 59.48 -67.37 49.00
C MET A 1 58.71 -66.08 48.81
N ASP A 2 59.37 -65.12 48.18
CA ASP A 2 58.85 -63.78 47.92
C ASP A 2 57.85 -63.85 46.77
N PHE A 3 56.64 -63.33 47.01
CA PHE A 3 55.70 -63.02 45.95
C PHE A 3 56.07 -61.65 45.36
N PRO A 4 56.16 -61.51 44.02
CA PRO A 4 56.48 -60.24 43.40
C PRO A 4 55.34 -59.24 43.62
N PRO A 5 55.64 -57.94 43.71
CA PRO A 5 54.63 -56.92 43.92
C PRO A 5 53.72 -56.86 42.70
N HIS A 6 52.41 -57.03 42.93
CA HIS A 6 51.40 -56.71 41.93
C HIS A 6 51.52 -55.23 41.58
N GLU A 7 52.07 -54.97 40.41
CA GLU A 7 52.09 -53.69 39.76
C GLU A 7 50.63 -53.22 39.66
N ASN A 8 50.29 -52.21 40.46
CA ASN A 8 49.08 -51.44 40.31
C ASN A 8 49.22 -50.66 39.01
N ASP A 9 49.03 -51.37 37.90
CA ASP A 9 48.73 -50.82 36.59
C ASP A 9 47.31 -50.24 36.71
N ARG A 10 47.24 -49.15 37.46
CA ARG A 10 46.08 -48.31 37.67
C ARG A 10 45.62 -47.95 36.28
N LEU A 11 44.56 -48.63 35.83
CA LEU A 11 43.60 -48.21 34.82
C LEU A 11 44.03 -46.88 34.21
N ARG A 12 44.94 -46.93 33.23
CA ARG A 12 45.19 -45.81 32.33
C ARG A 12 43.89 -45.68 31.55
N LEU A 13 42.89 -45.08 32.19
CA LEU A 13 41.69 -44.60 31.58
C LEU A 13 42.21 -43.69 30.48
N ASP A 14 42.13 -44.20 29.25
CA ASP A 14 42.32 -43.44 28.02
C ASP A 14 41.75 -42.05 28.28
N PRO A 15 42.55 -40.96 28.27
CA PRO A 15 42.20 -39.63 28.82
C PRO A 15 41.00 -38.95 28.14
N GLY A 16 40.22 -39.71 27.37
CA GLY A 16 39.15 -39.28 26.53
C GLY A 16 39.71 -38.68 25.26
N VAL A 17 38.86 -38.67 24.23
CA VAL A 17 39.12 -37.88 23.02
C VAL A 17 39.47 -36.44 23.46
N PRO A 18 40.58 -35.86 22.98
CA PRO A 18 41.02 -34.54 23.41
C PRO A 18 39.87 -33.54 23.30
N ARG A 19 39.66 -32.74 24.36
CA ARG A 19 38.63 -31.69 24.38
C ARG A 19 38.85 -30.80 23.16
N ARG A 20 37.84 -30.71 22.28
CA ARG A 20 37.89 -29.89 21.07
C ARG A 20 38.31 -28.47 21.46
N LYS A 21 39.44 -27.99 20.91
CA LYS A 21 40.00 -26.69 21.29
C LYS A 21 38.97 -25.60 21.01
N PRO A 22 38.67 -24.70 21.97
CA PRO A 22 37.80 -23.57 21.71
C PRO A 22 38.46 -22.69 20.63
N ARG A 23 37.79 -22.50 19.49
CA ARG A 23 38.22 -21.52 18.47
C ARG A 23 38.08 -20.12 19.08
N SER A 24 39.19 -19.49 19.52
CA SER A 24 39.15 -18.48 20.61
C SER A 24 39.36 -17.00 20.27
N LEU A 25 39.63 -16.56 19.03
CA LEU A 25 39.88 -15.12 18.77
C LEU A 25 39.15 -14.57 17.53
N CYS A 26 39.06 -15.35 16.46
CA CYS A 26 38.32 -14.96 15.26
C CYS A 26 36.81 -14.77 15.51
N LYS A 27 36.25 -15.43 16.55
CA LYS A 27 34.86 -15.26 16.98
C LYS A 27 34.59 -13.85 17.51
N LEU A 28 35.49 -13.30 18.32
CA LEU A 28 35.33 -11.95 18.89
C LEU A 28 35.41 -10.89 17.78
N CYS A 29 36.34 -11.04 16.83
CA CYS A 29 36.45 -10.14 15.69
C CYS A 29 35.21 -10.18 14.78
N LEU A 30 34.62 -11.36 14.55
CA LEU A 30 33.36 -11.48 13.80
C LEU A 30 32.19 -10.80 14.53
N TRP A 31 32.10 -10.94 15.85
CA TRP A 31 31.06 -10.26 16.64
C TRP A 31 31.23 -8.74 16.68
N ILE A 32 32.47 -8.25 16.81
CA ILE A 32 32.76 -6.81 16.79
C ILE A 32 32.47 -6.23 15.41
N THR A 33 32.92 -6.88 14.33
CA THR A 33 32.64 -6.40 12.96
C THR A 33 31.15 -6.41 12.64
N PHE A 34 30.42 -7.43 13.10
CA PHE A 34 28.98 -7.48 12.97
C PHE A 34 28.25 -6.39 13.79
N ALA A 35 28.63 -6.19 15.05
CA ALA A 35 28.07 -5.12 15.88
C ALA A 35 28.34 -3.73 15.28
N VAL A 36 29.55 -3.50 14.76
CA VAL A 36 29.91 -2.27 14.05
C VAL A 36 29.09 -2.12 12.76
N ALA A 37 28.88 -3.19 11.99
CA ALA A 37 28.07 -3.17 10.78
C ALA A 37 26.61 -2.81 11.08
N ILE A 38 26.03 -3.35 12.16
CA ILE A 38 24.68 -2.97 12.62
C ILE A 38 24.64 -1.50 13.03
N LEU A 39 25.60 -1.02 13.81
CA LEU A 39 25.60 0.37 14.29
C LEU A 39 25.78 1.36 13.15
N VAL A 40 26.70 1.08 12.21
CA VAL A 40 26.93 1.92 11.02
C VAL A 40 25.74 1.85 10.08
N GLY A 41 25.24 0.65 9.77
CA GLY A 41 24.06 0.44 8.92
C GLY A 41 22.81 1.09 9.51
N GLY A 42 22.58 0.93 10.81
CA GLY A 42 21.49 1.57 11.55
C GLY A 42 21.59 3.09 11.55
N SER A 43 22.79 3.66 11.72
CA SER A 43 23.03 5.10 11.66
C SER A 43 22.78 5.68 10.26
N ILE A 44 23.25 5.00 9.20
CA ILE A 44 23.00 5.39 7.80
C ILE A 44 21.50 5.34 7.51
N THR A 45 20.85 4.23 7.86
CA THR A 45 19.41 4.05 7.67
C THR A 45 18.61 5.12 8.41
N TYR A 46 18.95 5.40 9.67
CA TYR A 46 18.33 6.48 10.45
C TYR A 46 18.50 7.84 9.77
N ARG A 47 19.69 8.17 9.24
CA ARG A 47 19.92 9.42 8.52
C ARG A 47 19.08 9.53 7.26
N ILE A 48 18.99 8.47 6.46
CA ILE A 48 18.17 8.42 5.24
C ILE A 48 16.69 8.59 5.61
N VAL A 49 16.18 7.79 6.54
CA VAL A 49 14.78 7.84 6.99
C VAL A 49 14.44 9.22 7.56
N ASN A 50 15.30 9.79 8.42
CA ASN A 50 15.10 11.12 8.97
C ASN A 50 15.16 12.22 7.91
N SER A 51 16.00 12.09 6.88
CA SER A 51 16.04 13.03 5.75
C SER A 51 14.73 13.00 4.96
N ILE A 52 14.27 11.81 4.57
CA ILE A 52 12.99 11.59 3.87
C ILE A 52 11.83 12.11 4.73
N TRP A 53 11.82 11.76 6.01
CA TRP A 53 10.79 12.19 6.96
C TRP A 53 10.70 13.72 7.09
N ARG A 54 11.85 14.41 7.16
CA ARG A 54 11.88 15.88 7.18
C ARG A 54 11.35 16.47 5.89
N GLY A 55 11.72 15.91 4.74
CA GLY A 55 11.22 16.32 3.43
C GLY A 55 9.70 16.15 3.30
N MET A 56 9.16 15.03 3.78
CA MET A 56 7.71 14.76 3.76
C MET A 56 6.94 15.66 4.73
N LYS A 57 7.49 15.96 5.91
CA LYS A 57 6.77 16.73 6.94
C LYS A 57 6.46 18.16 6.49
N HIS A 58 7.37 18.78 5.73
CA HIS A 58 7.26 20.17 5.28
C HIS A 58 7.69 20.30 3.80
N PRO A 59 6.89 19.79 2.84
CA PRO A 59 7.21 19.84 1.40
C PRO A 59 7.39 21.27 0.87
N HIS A 60 6.72 22.23 1.52
CA HIS A 60 6.71 23.63 1.15
C HIS A 60 7.55 24.46 2.13
N LEU A 61 8.61 23.87 2.71
CA LEU A 61 9.45 24.55 3.70
C LEU A 61 9.91 25.93 3.21
N ARG A 62 10.29 26.02 1.93
CA ARG A 62 10.71 27.25 1.25
C ARG A 62 9.64 28.34 1.13
N LEU A 63 8.36 28.00 1.29
CA LEU A 63 7.25 28.96 1.17
C LEU A 63 6.87 29.57 2.51
N TYR A 64 7.25 28.96 3.64
CA TYR A 64 6.88 29.47 4.96
C TYR A 64 7.48 30.84 5.22
N HIS A 65 6.72 31.65 5.96
CA HIS A 65 7.21 32.90 6.52
C HIS A 65 8.02 32.60 7.79
N ASP A 66 9.18 33.22 7.94
CA ASP A 66 10.12 32.92 9.04
C ASP A 66 9.59 33.30 10.43
N GLN A 67 8.63 34.22 10.49
CA GLN A 67 8.08 34.72 11.75
C GLN A 67 6.77 34.02 12.13
N PRO A 68 6.56 33.71 13.43
CA PRO A 68 5.28 33.22 13.90
C PRO A 68 4.22 34.33 13.83
N ALA A 69 2.94 33.94 13.71
CA ALA A 69 1.80 34.86 13.59
C ALA A 69 1.80 36.02 14.61
N ALA A 70 2.19 35.75 15.86
CA ALA A 70 2.24 36.75 16.93
C ALA A 70 3.27 37.88 16.71
N LYS A 71 4.23 37.71 15.80
CA LYS A 71 5.30 38.68 15.52
C LYS A 71 5.16 39.38 14.17
N VAL A 72 4.17 39.00 13.36
CA VAL A 72 3.97 39.58 12.02
C VAL A 72 3.45 41.01 12.13
N SER A 73 4.28 41.98 11.76
CA SER A 73 3.91 43.40 11.73
C SER A 73 3.07 43.76 10.50
N ASP A 74 3.42 43.22 9.33
CA ASP A 74 2.75 43.46 8.05
C ASP A 74 2.10 42.18 7.49
N TRP A 75 0.85 41.97 7.88
CA TRP A 75 0.03 40.86 7.40
C TRP A 75 -0.25 40.89 5.89
N SER A 76 -0.02 42.01 5.21
CA SER A 76 -0.16 42.06 3.76
C SER A 76 0.93 41.24 3.06
N GLN A 77 2.05 40.93 3.73
CA GLN A 77 3.17 40.16 3.20
C GLN A 77 3.03 38.65 3.41
N VAL A 78 2.01 38.21 4.13
CA VAL A 78 1.78 36.78 4.42
C VAL A 78 0.46 36.30 3.84
N VAL A 79 0.36 34.99 3.66
CA VAL A 79 -0.90 34.29 3.37
C VAL A 79 -1.18 33.38 4.55
N GLN A 80 -2.32 33.58 5.21
CA GLN A 80 -2.72 32.85 6.41
C GLN A 80 -3.74 31.73 6.09
N PRO A 81 -3.87 30.68 6.91
CA PRO A 81 -4.89 29.65 6.66
C PRO A 81 -6.31 30.21 6.84
N MET A 82 -7.24 29.80 5.97
CA MET A 82 -8.69 30.09 6.12
C MET A 82 -9.31 29.32 7.30
N ILE A 83 -8.80 28.11 7.59
CA ILE A 83 -9.27 27.23 8.65
C ILE A 83 -8.12 26.98 9.61
N THR A 84 -8.32 27.33 10.88
CA THR A 84 -7.37 27.06 11.96
C THR A 84 -7.67 25.74 12.65
N LYS A 85 -6.77 25.28 13.54
CA LYS A 85 -6.96 24.03 14.29
C LYS A 85 -8.20 24.01 15.19
N ASP A 86 -8.67 25.18 15.57
CA ASP A 86 -9.84 25.36 16.45
C ASP A 86 -11.09 25.74 15.66
N SER A 87 -10.93 26.03 14.36
CA SER A 87 -12.07 26.26 13.47
C SER A 87 -12.88 24.98 13.31
N ARG A 88 -14.19 25.15 13.36
CA ARG A 88 -15.18 24.12 13.10
C ARG A 88 -15.80 24.34 11.73
N PHE A 89 -16.08 23.25 11.04
CA PHE A 89 -16.68 23.28 9.72
C PHE A 89 -17.51 22.03 9.49
N ASP A 90 -18.39 22.15 8.51
CA ASP A 90 -19.22 21.09 8.00
C ASP A 90 -18.66 20.62 6.67
N ILE A 91 -18.93 19.37 6.32
CA ILE A 91 -18.59 18.81 5.01
C ILE A 91 -19.90 18.44 4.34
N VAL A 92 -20.13 19.04 3.17
CA VAL A 92 -21.27 18.75 2.31
C VAL A 92 -20.80 17.78 1.25
N ALA A 93 -21.51 16.66 1.10
CA ALA A 93 -21.31 15.72 0.02
C ALA A 93 -22.49 15.79 -0.94
N SER A 94 -22.21 15.80 -2.24
CA SER A 94 -23.24 15.71 -3.27
C SER A 94 -22.93 14.56 -4.23
N VAL A 95 -23.93 13.81 -4.65
CA VAL A 95 -23.80 12.74 -5.64
C VAL A 95 -24.52 13.15 -6.90
N TRP A 96 -23.83 13.02 -8.03
CA TRP A 96 -24.28 13.40 -9.36
C TRP A 96 -24.30 12.18 -10.25
N ILE A 97 -25.29 12.11 -11.12
CA ILE A 97 -25.33 11.17 -12.23
C ILE A 97 -25.47 11.94 -13.53
N ARG A 98 -24.73 11.54 -14.56
CA ARG A 98 -24.88 12.12 -15.89
C ARG A 98 -26.29 11.84 -16.43
N ASP A 99 -26.93 12.88 -16.96
CA ASP A 99 -28.25 12.81 -17.60
C ASP A 99 -28.17 13.40 -19.00
N GLU A 100 -28.74 12.71 -19.98
CA GLU A 100 -28.76 13.18 -21.38
C GLU A 100 -30.03 13.96 -21.71
N ARG A 101 -31.04 13.96 -20.82
CA ARG A 101 -32.36 14.53 -21.11
C ARG A 101 -32.51 16.00 -20.70
N GLU A 102 -31.61 16.52 -19.88
CA GLU A 102 -31.56 17.93 -19.51
C GLU A 102 -30.44 18.62 -20.30
N GLU A 103 -30.70 19.78 -20.92
CA GLU A 103 -29.64 20.56 -21.61
C GLU A 103 -29.02 21.61 -20.67
N ASP A 104 -29.64 21.87 -19.51
CA ASP A 104 -29.39 23.09 -18.73
C ASP A 104 -28.19 23.04 -17.75
N ALA A 105 -27.54 21.88 -17.58
CA ALA A 105 -26.43 21.69 -16.62
C ALA A 105 -25.19 21.02 -17.22
N ALA A 106 -24.86 21.33 -18.47
CA ALA A 106 -23.84 20.63 -19.23
C ALA A 106 -22.39 20.78 -18.73
N ILE A 107 -21.69 19.66 -18.54
CA ILE A 107 -20.24 19.54 -18.43
C ILE A 107 -19.68 19.09 -19.77
N ARG A 108 -18.67 19.77 -20.28
CA ARG A 108 -17.94 19.30 -21.45
C ARG A 108 -17.03 18.15 -21.08
N ILE A 109 -17.27 16.99 -21.68
CA ILE A 109 -16.30 15.91 -21.70
C ILE A 109 -16.13 15.47 -23.14
N ASP A 110 -14.90 15.49 -23.65
CA ASP A 110 -14.59 15.26 -25.08
C ASP A 110 -15.29 16.26 -26.02
N GLY A 111 -15.51 17.50 -25.56
CA GLY A 111 -16.14 18.57 -26.34
C GLY A 111 -17.67 18.59 -26.32
N ASP A 112 -18.33 17.56 -25.79
CA ASP A 112 -19.80 17.48 -25.72
C ASP A 112 -20.33 17.92 -24.35
N ASP A 113 -21.32 18.80 -24.39
CA ASP A 113 -22.02 19.36 -23.23
C ASP A 113 -22.98 18.31 -22.63
N HIS A 114 -22.60 17.66 -21.52
CA HIS A 114 -23.40 16.61 -20.84
C HIS A 114 -24.02 17.11 -19.55
N ALA A 115 -25.35 17.15 -19.45
CA ALA A 115 -25.96 17.52 -18.18
C ALA A 115 -25.75 16.49 -17.10
N GLU A 116 -25.78 16.96 -15.86
CA GLU A 116 -25.76 16.12 -14.69
C GLU A 116 -26.97 16.40 -13.84
N ARG A 117 -27.55 15.32 -13.33
CA ARG A 117 -28.65 15.34 -12.39
C ARG A 117 -28.13 15.06 -10.99
N LEU A 118 -28.51 15.92 -10.04
CA LEU A 118 -28.22 15.71 -8.63
C LEU A 118 -29.07 14.55 -8.09
N ILE A 119 -28.44 13.54 -7.49
CA ILE A 119 -29.14 12.47 -6.75
C ILE A 119 -29.41 12.92 -5.31
N ILE A 120 -28.38 13.40 -4.63
CA ILE A 120 -28.43 13.77 -3.20
C ILE A 120 -27.40 14.86 -2.91
N SER A 121 -27.73 15.80 -2.02
CA SER A 121 -26.80 16.79 -1.48
C SER A 121 -27.08 16.99 0.00
N GLU A 122 -26.15 16.56 0.86
CA GLU A 122 -26.35 16.55 2.31
C GLU A 122 -25.07 16.92 3.06
N THR A 123 -25.25 17.50 4.26
CA THR A 123 -24.15 17.72 5.20
C THR A 123 -23.84 16.44 5.95
N VAL A 124 -22.81 15.72 5.48
CA VAL A 124 -22.41 14.39 5.96
C VAL A 124 -21.60 14.43 7.26
N PHE A 125 -20.84 15.51 7.48
CA PHE A 125 -20.12 15.74 8.72
C PHE A 125 -20.44 17.13 9.23
N ARG A 126 -20.87 17.22 10.50
CA ARG A 126 -21.20 18.49 11.17
C ARG A 126 -20.19 18.78 12.27
N ASP A 127 -19.84 20.06 12.43
CA ASP A 127 -18.97 20.56 13.52
C ASP A 127 -17.62 19.81 13.64
N VAL A 128 -17.07 19.36 12.51
CA VAL A 128 -15.76 18.71 12.49
C VAL A 128 -14.64 19.76 12.50
N SER A 129 -13.46 19.33 12.90
CA SER A 129 -12.25 20.17 12.96
C SER A 129 -11.07 19.46 12.33
N LEU A 130 -9.98 20.20 12.07
CA LEU A 130 -8.70 19.62 11.63
C LEU A 130 -8.12 18.60 12.63
N LYS A 131 -8.54 18.68 13.90
CA LYS A 131 -8.15 17.72 14.94
C LYS A 131 -8.97 16.44 14.91
N SER A 132 -10.16 16.46 14.29
CA SER A 132 -11.06 15.32 14.24
C SER A 132 -10.41 14.18 13.44
N ARG A 133 -10.40 12.99 14.04
CA ARG A 133 -9.83 11.78 13.45
C ARG A 133 -10.92 10.73 13.39
N ASN A 134 -11.01 10.03 12.26
CA ASN A 134 -11.89 8.88 12.06
C ASN A 134 -13.37 9.20 12.34
N ALA A 135 -13.86 10.35 11.91
CA ALA A 135 -15.31 10.57 11.89
C ALA A 135 -15.91 9.68 10.80
N LEU A 136 -17.02 9.00 11.09
CA LEU A 136 -17.71 8.10 10.17
C LEU A 136 -19.13 8.61 9.93
N ALA A 137 -19.61 8.47 8.69
CA ALA A 137 -20.98 8.79 8.30
C ALA A 137 -21.45 7.78 7.24
N ASN A 138 -22.73 7.45 7.25
CA ASN A 138 -23.34 6.58 6.24
C ASN A 138 -24.43 7.37 5.51
N VAL A 139 -24.39 7.36 4.19
CA VAL A 139 -25.37 8.04 3.33
C VAL A 139 -26.03 7.00 2.45
N THR A 140 -27.36 6.93 2.48
CA THR A 140 -28.13 6.01 1.63
C THR A 140 -28.77 6.75 0.48
N PHE A 141 -28.56 6.28 -0.75
CA PHE A 141 -29.18 6.87 -1.94
C PHE A 141 -29.53 5.79 -2.97
N ARG A 142 -30.39 6.14 -3.93
CA ARG A 142 -30.82 5.24 -5.01
C ARG A 142 -30.23 5.71 -6.33
N VAL A 143 -29.63 4.79 -7.08
CA VAL A 143 -29.03 5.07 -8.38
C VAL A 143 -29.84 4.36 -9.46
N PRO A 144 -30.27 5.04 -10.54
CA PRO A 144 -30.95 4.38 -11.64
C PRO A 144 -29.98 3.48 -12.41
N THR A 145 -30.37 2.25 -12.68
CA THR A 145 -29.52 1.27 -13.39
C THR A 145 -29.53 1.48 -14.90
N SER A 146 -30.58 2.12 -15.42
CA SER A 146 -30.78 2.36 -16.86
C SER A 146 -29.62 3.08 -17.53
N HIS A 147 -28.92 3.96 -16.80
CA HIS A 147 -27.76 4.68 -17.32
C HIS A 147 -26.59 3.74 -17.63
N PHE A 148 -26.38 2.69 -16.82
CA PHE A 148 -25.24 1.78 -16.93
C PHE A 148 -25.39 0.70 -18.00
N LYS A 149 -26.58 0.60 -18.62
CA LYS A 149 -26.77 -0.27 -19.78
C LYS A 149 -26.01 0.25 -21.00
N ARG A 150 -25.72 1.56 -21.06
CA ARG A 150 -25.12 2.21 -22.23
C ARG A 150 -23.73 1.64 -22.56
N ALA A 151 -23.41 1.67 -23.85
CA ALA A 151 -22.11 1.27 -24.36
C ALA A 151 -21.02 2.27 -23.95
N ASN A 152 -21.30 3.57 -24.01
CA ASN A 152 -20.37 4.63 -23.62
C ASN A 152 -20.67 5.11 -22.20
N ILE A 153 -19.99 4.53 -21.21
CA ILE A 153 -20.06 4.98 -19.82
C ILE A 153 -18.67 5.33 -19.31
N SER A 154 -18.59 6.40 -18.53
CA SER A 154 -17.37 6.89 -17.89
C SER A 154 -17.39 6.59 -16.39
N ASN A 155 -16.22 6.54 -15.74
CA ASN A 155 -16.11 6.44 -14.29
C ASN A 155 -16.71 7.67 -13.57
N TYR A 156 -16.79 8.82 -14.25
CA TYR A 156 -17.40 10.03 -13.73
C TYR A 156 -18.91 10.16 -14.01
N ASP A 157 -19.51 9.20 -14.72
CA ASP A 157 -20.96 9.21 -14.96
C ASP A 157 -21.77 9.10 -13.66
N LEU A 158 -21.20 8.49 -12.61
CA LEU A 158 -21.65 8.64 -11.23
C LEU A 158 -20.46 9.16 -10.42
N ARG A 159 -20.58 10.38 -9.91
CA ARG A 159 -19.50 11.02 -9.15
C ARG A 159 -20.02 11.62 -7.85
N ALA A 160 -19.15 11.65 -6.87
CA ALA A 160 -19.34 12.43 -5.66
C ALA A 160 -18.55 13.74 -5.75
N SER A 161 -19.07 14.77 -5.11
CA SER A 161 -18.36 16.03 -4.87
C SER A 161 -18.41 16.38 -3.39
N PHE A 162 -17.37 17.04 -2.92
CA PHE A 162 -17.25 17.48 -1.54
C PHE A 162 -16.88 18.94 -1.48
N ALA A 163 -17.59 19.69 -0.64
CA ALA A 163 -17.28 21.07 -0.29
C ALA A 163 -17.23 21.21 1.22
N LEU A 164 -16.38 22.12 1.69
CA LEU A 164 -16.48 22.59 3.07
C LEU A 164 -17.57 23.66 3.14
N SER A 165 -18.32 23.65 4.23
CA SER A 165 -19.24 24.71 4.59
C SER A 165 -18.99 25.11 6.04
N GLN A 166 -19.35 26.34 6.40
CA GLN A 166 -19.32 26.77 7.79
C GLN A 166 -20.69 27.31 8.14
N SER A 167 -21.40 26.57 9.00
CA SER A 167 -22.81 26.81 9.34
C SER A 167 -23.06 28.24 9.86
N ASN A 168 -22.09 28.83 10.56
CA ASN A 168 -22.21 30.20 11.09
C ASN A 168 -21.51 31.27 10.25
N GLY A 169 -20.88 30.92 9.12
CA GLY A 169 -20.09 31.85 8.30
C GLY A 169 -18.91 32.48 9.07
N PRO A 170 -17.65 32.26 8.69
CA PRO A 170 -16.56 32.87 9.44
C PRO A 170 -16.60 34.39 9.24
N ALA A 171 -16.26 35.15 10.29
CA ALA A 171 -16.25 36.61 10.24
C ALA A 171 -15.40 37.16 9.07
N TRP A 172 -14.36 36.44 8.64
CA TRP A 172 -13.51 36.84 7.51
C TRP A 172 -14.24 36.83 6.16
N LEU A 173 -15.28 36.02 6.01
CA LEU A 173 -16.01 35.87 4.74
C LEU A 173 -16.74 37.15 4.33
N ASN A 174 -17.24 37.91 5.31
CA ASN A 174 -17.84 39.23 5.10
C ASN A 174 -16.83 40.27 4.58
N HIS A 175 -15.54 39.97 4.70
CA HIS A 175 -14.45 40.80 4.20
C HIS A 175 -13.84 40.25 2.90
N ALA A 176 -14.32 39.13 2.38
CA ALA A 176 -13.84 38.56 1.13
C ALA A 176 -14.16 39.50 -0.04
N LYS A 177 -13.13 39.85 -0.82
CA LYS A 177 -13.26 40.73 -1.98
C LYS A 177 -13.12 39.98 -3.29
N ASN A 178 -12.18 39.04 -3.36
CA ASN A 178 -11.87 38.27 -4.56
C ASN A 178 -11.15 36.97 -4.18
N TYR A 179 -11.02 36.02 -5.11
CA TYR A 179 -10.19 34.83 -4.95
C TYR A 179 -9.49 34.48 -6.26
N THR A 180 -8.42 33.69 -6.16
CA THR A 180 -7.74 33.08 -7.30
C THR A 180 -7.63 31.58 -7.08
N THR A 181 -7.87 30.80 -8.13
CA THR A 181 -7.76 29.33 -8.12
C THR A 181 -6.55 28.90 -8.95
N TRP A 182 -6.08 27.67 -8.69
CA TRP A 182 -5.07 26.99 -9.48
C TRP A 182 -5.55 26.56 -10.88
N ARG A 183 -6.85 26.56 -11.15
CA ARG A 183 -7.41 26.18 -12.44
C ARG A 183 -7.18 27.33 -13.44
N PRO A 184 -6.66 27.06 -14.64
CA PRO A 184 -6.62 28.03 -15.73
C PRO A 184 -8.00 28.67 -16.00
N GLN A 185 -8.00 29.95 -16.37
CA GLN A 185 -9.22 30.63 -16.79
C GLN A 185 -9.78 29.95 -18.06
N GLY A 186 -11.07 29.64 -18.07
CA GLY A 186 -11.74 29.03 -19.22
C GLY A 186 -12.03 27.53 -19.05
N ILE A 187 -11.38 26.83 -18.11
CA ILE A 187 -11.74 25.44 -17.82
C ILE A 187 -13.04 25.40 -17.03
N LYS A 188 -14.10 24.86 -17.64
CA LYS A 188 -15.37 24.58 -16.97
C LYS A 188 -15.22 23.28 -16.17
N ALA A 189 -15.22 23.40 -14.84
CA ALA A 189 -15.19 22.26 -13.96
C ALA A 189 -16.60 21.79 -13.59
N PRO A 190 -16.77 20.51 -13.20
CA PRO A 190 -18.02 20.01 -12.64
C PRO A 190 -18.53 20.86 -11.48
N SER A 191 -19.86 20.98 -11.40
CA SER A 191 -20.53 21.59 -10.24
C SER A 191 -20.24 20.78 -8.97
N ILE A 192 -19.84 21.48 -7.91
CA ILE A 192 -19.55 20.85 -6.61
C ILE A 192 -20.83 20.74 -5.77
N ARG A 193 -21.74 21.70 -5.87
CA ARG A 193 -23.02 21.74 -5.16
C ARG A 193 -24.11 22.23 -6.11
N LEU A 194 -25.37 21.90 -5.79
CA LEU A 194 -26.52 22.46 -6.48
C LEU A 194 -26.87 23.82 -5.88
N TRP A 195 -27.10 24.80 -6.74
CA TRP A 195 -27.44 26.16 -6.36
C TRP A 195 -28.85 26.49 -6.85
N ASN A 196 -29.75 26.80 -5.92
CA ASN A 196 -31.10 27.26 -6.26
C ASN A 196 -31.14 28.75 -6.68
N GLN A 197 -30.06 29.48 -6.38
CA GLN A 197 -29.87 30.90 -6.66
C GLN A 197 -28.45 31.10 -7.20
N GLU A 198 -28.16 32.26 -7.80
CA GLU A 198 -26.79 32.56 -8.23
C GLU A 198 -25.82 32.42 -7.04
N PRO A 199 -24.72 31.66 -7.19
CA PRO A 199 -23.83 31.37 -6.08
C PRO A 199 -23.15 32.66 -5.62
N THR A 200 -23.21 32.92 -4.31
CA THR A 200 -22.56 34.10 -3.73
C THR A 200 -21.03 33.99 -3.86
N LEU A 201 -20.30 35.09 -3.67
CA LEU A 201 -18.83 35.05 -3.65
C LEU A 201 -18.30 34.03 -2.62
N ALA A 202 -18.99 33.89 -1.49
CA ALA A 202 -18.63 32.90 -0.48
C ALA A 202 -18.77 31.47 -0.99
N ASP A 203 -19.89 31.19 -1.65
CA ASP A 203 -20.18 29.90 -2.24
C ASP A 203 -19.14 29.51 -3.29
N GLN A 204 -18.79 30.47 -4.15
CA GLN A 204 -17.75 30.32 -5.17
C GLN A 204 -16.37 30.05 -4.54
N ILE A 205 -16.03 30.69 -3.42
CA ILE A 205 -14.79 30.44 -2.68
C ILE A 205 -14.79 29.01 -2.12
N PHE A 206 -15.88 28.56 -1.49
CA PHE A 206 -15.95 27.19 -0.95
C PHE A 206 -15.93 26.12 -2.04
N ASP A 207 -16.57 26.38 -3.18
CA ASP A 207 -16.55 25.50 -4.35
C ASP A 207 -15.19 25.51 -5.06
N SER A 208 -14.38 26.55 -4.91
CA SER A 208 -13.11 26.65 -5.64
C SER A 208 -12.06 25.63 -5.19
N PHE A 209 -12.13 25.18 -3.94
CA PHE A 209 -11.30 24.10 -3.37
C PHE A 209 -12.12 22.84 -3.03
N GLY A 210 -13.39 22.81 -3.40
CA GLY A 210 -14.16 21.58 -3.49
C GLY A 210 -13.57 20.65 -4.55
N PHE A 211 -13.82 19.35 -4.42
CA PHE A 211 -13.28 18.37 -5.34
C PHE A 211 -14.29 17.25 -5.62
N THR A 212 -14.03 16.52 -6.71
CA THR A 212 -14.90 15.46 -7.20
C THR A 212 -14.15 14.14 -7.28
N ILE A 213 -14.84 13.04 -7.04
CA ILE A 213 -14.34 11.67 -7.21
C ILE A 213 -15.34 10.82 -8.00
N PRO A 214 -14.89 9.87 -8.82
CA PRO A 214 -15.76 8.86 -9.38
C PRO A 214 -16.28 7.94 -8.27
N LEU A 215 -17.54 7.53 -8.39
CA LEU A 215 -18.14 6.48 -7.58
C LEU A 215 -18.36 5.19 -8.37
N ILE A 216 -17.80 5.09 -9.58
CA ILE A 216 -17.80 3.87 -10.40
C ILE A 216 -16.38 3.42 -10.66
N GLN A 217 -16.19 2.10 -10.61
CA GLN A 217 -14.98 1.44 -11.07
C GLN A 217 -15.35 0.33 -12.05
N PHE A 218 -14.49 0.11 -13.03
CA PHE A 218 -14.65 -0.93 -14.04
C PHE A 218 -13.71 -2.10 -13.71
N HIS A 219 -14.28 -3.30 -13.60
CA HIS A 219 -13.54 -4.52 -13.29
C HIS A 219 -13.87 -5.62 -14.27
N ASN A 220 -12.89 -6.48 -14.57
CA ASN A 220 -13.05 -7.59 -15.50
C ASN A 220 -13.81 -8.72 -14.77
N THR A 221 -15.13 -8.63 -14.77
CA THR A 221 -16.01 -9.68 -14.29
C THR A 221 -17.05 -9.93 -15.37
N SER A 222 -17.20 -11.19 -15.79
CA SER A 222 -18.28 -11.58 -16.70
C SER A 222 -19.62 -11.15 -16.12
N SER A 223 -20.51 -10.60 -16.95
CA SER A 223 -21.87 -10.32 -16.51
C SER A 223 -22.50 -11.63 -16.01
N ARG A 224 -23.36 -11.55 -15.00
CA ARG A 224 -23.92 -12.71 -14.31
C ARG A 224 -24.94 -13.42 -15.22
N ARG A 225 -24.52 -14.07 -16.31
CA ARG A 225 -25.34 -15.06 -17.00
C ARG A 225 -25.50 -16.25 -16.04
N PRO A 226 -26.73 -16.62 -15.65
CA PRO A 226 -26.96 -17.99 -15.21
C PRO A 226 -26.49 -18.85 -16.37
N GLN A 227 -25.40 -19.60 -16.20
CA GLN A 227 -25.07 -20.63 -17.17
C GLN A 227 -26.35 -21.48 -17.29
N PRO A 228 -26.92 -21.62 -18.50
CA PRO A 228 -28.08 -22.47 -18.68
C PRO A 228 -27.72 -23.81 -18.04
N PRO A 229 -28.61 -24.41 -17.23
CA PRO A 229 -28.29 -25.62 -16.49
C PRO A 229 -27.68 -26.58 -17.48
N THR A 230 -26.38 -26.84 -17.33
CA THR A 230 -25.62 -27.70 -18.22
C THR A 230 -26.39 -28.99 -18.22
N THR A 231 -27.11 -29.27 -19.30
CA THR A 231 -27.79 -30.53 -19.47
C THR A 231 -26.71 -31.56 -19.37
N ALA A 232 -26.68 -32.25 -18.23
CA ALA A 232 -26.01 -33.51 -18.08
C ALA A 232 -26.44 -34.38 -19.27
N ASP A 233 -25.49 -35.16 -19.79
CA ASP A 233 -25.59 -36.07 -20.93
C ASP A 233 -25.21 -35.48 -22.29
N SER A 234 -23.92 -35.52 -22.59
CA SER A 234 -23.42 -36.35 -23.69
C SER A 234 -21.90 -36.44 -23.62
N ASP A 235 -21.42 -37.49 -22.95
CA ASP A 235 -20.08 -38.04 -23.15
C ASP A 235 -19.96 -38.46 -24.63
N VAL A 236 -19.33 -37.62 -25.45
CA VAL A 236 -18.80 -38.04 -26.75
C VAL A 236 -17.30 -37.87 -26.69
N ASP A 237 -16.64 -38.98 -26.31
CA ASP A 237 -15.21 -39.20 -26.52
C ASP A 237 -14.91 -39.06 -28.03
N VAL A 238 -14.43 -37.88 -28.44
CA VAL A 238 -13.79 -37.72 -29.75
C VAL A 238 -12.30 -37.90 -29.54
N ALA A 239 -11.84 -39.10 -29.90
CA ALA A 239 -10.43 -39.44 -30.01
C ALA A 239 -9.74 -38.45 -30.96
N LEU A 240 -8.66 -37.85 -30.46
CA LEU A 240 -7.67 -37.10 -31.22
C LEU A 240 -6.92 -38.07 -32.13
N ASP A 241 -6.91 -37.78 -33.43
CA ASP A 241 -5.92 -38.30 -34.36
C ASP A 241 -5.58 -37.21 -35.40
N ASP A 242 -4.35 -37.31 -35.89
CA ASP A 242 -3.74 -36.65 -37.04
C ASP A 242 -2.94 -35.35 -36.81
N ASP A 243 -1.69 -35.60 -36.40
CA ASP A 243 -0.45 -35.14 -37.04
C ASP A 243 -0.63 -34.34 -38.35
N ILE A 244 -0.35 -33.03 -38.32
CA ILE A 244 0.04 -32.28 -39.51
C ILE A 244 1.21 -31.37 -39.15
N ASP A 245 2.42 -31.86 -39.47
CA ASP A 245 3.62 -31.05 -39.67
C ASP A 245 3.46 -30.24 -40.96
N LEU A 246 3.37 -28.92 -40.83
CA LEU A 246 3.59 -27.99 -41.94
C LEU A 246 4.61 -26.93 -41.53
N GLU A 247 5.86 -27.22 -41.88
CA GLU A 247 6.91 -26.23 -42.08
C GLU A 247 6.50 -25.30 -43.23
N SER A 248 6.30 -24.02 -42.92
CA SER A 248 6.32 -22.96 -43.93
C SER A 248 7.13 -21.79 -43.40
N ASP A 249 8.38 -21.75 -43.83
CA ASP A 249 9.26 -20.59 -43.80
C ASP A 249 8.66 -19.49 -44.66
N ASP A 250 8.16 -18.42 -44.04
CA ASP A 250 8.03 -17.11 -44.70
C ASP A 250 8.33 -16.02 -43.66
N GLU A 251 9.57 -15.52 -43.74
CA GLU A 251 10.05 -14.30 -43.09
C GLU A 251 9.26 -13.09 -43.60
N MET A 252 8.10 -12.80 -43.00
CA MET A 252 7.55 -11.45 -43.00
C MET A 252 7.91 -10.76 -41.69
N ALA A 253 8.56 -9.61 -41.82
CA ALA A 253 8.94 -8.75 -40.72
C ALA A 253 7.72 -8.40 -39.85
N ASP A 254 7.60 -9.08 -38.71
CA ASP A 254 6.72 -8.73 -37.61
C ASP A 254 7.06 -7.30 -37.18
N GLN A 255 6.23 -6.35 -37.63
CA GLN A 255 6.06 -5.13 -36.86
C GLN A 255 5.59 -5.57 -35.47
N PRO A 256 6.18 -5.04 -34.38
CA PRO A 256 5.68 -5.34 -33.05
C PRO A 256 4.24 -4.84 -33.01
N THR A 257 3.30 -5.77 -33.15
CA THR A 257 1.92 -5.55 -32.75
C THR A 257 2.04 -5.25 -31.27
N ASP A 258 2.00 -3.96 -30.92
CA ASP A 258 1.91 -3.48 -29.54
C ASP A 258 0.64 -4.08 -28.95
N GLN A 259 0.72 -5.34 -28.51
CA GLN A 259 -0.27 -5.94 -27.63
C GLN A 259 -0.28 -5.02 -26.42
N PRO A 260 -1.37 -4.28 -26.19
CA PRO A 260 -1.46 -3.39 -25.05
C PRO A 260 -1.23 -4.27 -23.83
N ASN A 261 -0.18 -3.99 -23.07
CA ASN A 261 0.21 -4.71 -21.88
C ASN A 261 -0.97 -4.67 -20.89
N THR A 262 -1.84 -5.69 -20.96
CA THR A 262 -3.21 -5.71 -20.40
C THR A 262 -3.23 -5.76 -18.88
N ASP A 263 -2.08 -6.03 -18.26
CA ASP A 263 -2.00 -6.33 -16.84
C ASP A 263 -1.61 -5.12 -15.98
N GLN A 264 -1.45 -3.93 -16.57
CA GLN A 264 -1.30 -2.74 -15.73
C GLN A 264 -2.63 -2.39 -15.07
N PRO A 265 -2.69 -2.37 -13.72
CA PRO A 265 -3.91 -2.05 -12.99
C PRO A 265 -4.35 -0.63 -13.35
N ARG A 266 -5.46 -0.54 -14.10
CA ARG A 266 -6.05 0.70 -14.56
C ARG A 266 -6.34 1.60 -13.36
N ASN A 267 -5.84 2.83 -13.41
CA ASN A 267 -6.07 3.79 -12.34
C ASN A 267 -7.54 4.25 -12.41
N SER A 268 -8.34 3.87 -11.42
CA SER A 268 -9.79 4.08 -11.33
C SER A 268 -10.27 5.54 -11.47
N PHE A 269 -9.36 6.51 -11.43
CA PHE A 269 -9.63 7.94 -11.58
C PHE A 269 -9.24 8.51 -12.95
N THR A 270 -8.60 7.71 -13.81
CA THR A 270 -8.33 8.13 -15.20
C THR A 270 -9.63 7.97 -15.97
N LEU A 271 -10.08 9.02 -16.68
CA LEU A 271 -11.24 8.86 -17.57
C LEU A 271 -10.82 7.92 -18.70
N GLU A 272 -11.53 6.82 -18.82
CA GLU A 272 -11.38 5.91 -19.95
C GLU A 272 -12.49 6.23 -20.94
N PHE A 273 -12.14 7.00 -21.96
CA PHE A 273 -12.97 7.18 -23.14
C PHE A 273 -12.50 6.23 -24.22
N ASN A 274 -13.11 5.04 -24.28
CA ASN A 274 -12.92 4.18 -25.44
C ASN A 274 -13.90 4.61 -26.55
N GLY A 275 -13.75 5.86 -27.01
CA GLY A 275 -14.67 6.52 -27.93
C GLY A 275 -14.64 5.99 -29.37
N ASN A 276 -13.81 4.99 -29.71
CA ASN A 276 -13.76 4.47 -31.10
C ASN A 276 -13.24 3.02 -31.26
N ARG A 277 -13.00 2.27 -30.17
CA ARG A 277 -12.62 0.85 -30.25
C ARG A 277 -13.52 0.06 -29.28
N THR A 278 -14.38 -0.78 -29.85
CA THR A 278 -15.36 -1.64 -29.16
C THR A 278 -14.77 -2.53 -28.06
N PRO A 279 -15.52 -2.83 -26.98
CA PRO A 279 -16.23 -1.82 -26.19
C PRO A 279 -16.07 -2.04 -24.67
N VAL A 280 -16.53 -1.04 -23.93
CA VAL A 280 -16.68 -1.01 -22.46
C VAL A 280 -17.43 -2.24 -21.88
N THR A 281 -17.98 -3.15 -22.70
CA THR A 281 -18.69 -4.37 -22.30
C THR A 281 -17.82 -5.42 -21.61
N GLU A 282 -16.49 -5.44 -21.85
CA GLU A 282 -15.58 -6.38 -21.17
C GLU A 282 -15.47 -6.12 -19.66
N TYR A 283 -15.75 -4.88 -19.24
CA TYR A 283 -15.67 -4.49 -17.84
C TYR A 283 -17.05 -4.20 -17.27
N HIS A 284 -17.32 -4.77 -16.10
CA HIS A 284 -18.55 -4.56 -15.39
C HIS A 284 -18.41 -3.34 -14.44
N PRO A 285 -19.38 -2.40 -14.46
CA PRO A 285 -19.37 -1.28 -13.54
C PRO A 285 -19.68 -1.73 -12.11
N HIS A 286 -18.88 -1.27 -11.17
CA HIS A 286 -19.05 -1.47 -9.74
C HIS A 286 -19.18 -0.11 -9.05
N ILE A 287 -20.21 0.04 -8.22
CA ILE A 287 -20.41 1.24 -7.42
C ILE A 287 -19.50 1.18 -6.18
N VAL A 288 -18.74 2.24 -5.98
CA VAL A 288 -17.89 2.45 -4.83
C VAL A 288 -18.74 2.84 -3.62
N THR A 289 -18.71 2.01 -2.58
CA THR A 289 -19.48 2.23 -1.36
C THR A 289 -18.67 2.76 -0.20
N ARG A 290 -17.35 2.95 -0.36
CA ARG A 290 -16.49 3.51 0.69
C ARG A 290 -15.64 4.66 0.18
N THR A 291 -15.59 5.75 0.92
CA THR A 291 -14.69 6.87 0.62
C THR A 291 -14.07 7.41 1.91
N GLN A 292 -12.76 7.62 1.89
CA GLN A 292 -12.04 8.22 3.00
C GLN A 292 -11.56 9.63 2.62
N LEU A 293 -12.20 10.63 3.21
CA LEU A 293 -11.85 12.04 3.10
C LEU A 293 -10.67 12.39 4.01
N LEU A 294 -9.79 13.22 3.49
CA LEU A 294 -8.60 13.73 4.15
C LEU A 294 -8.49 15.23 3.95
N ILE A 295 -8.25 15.95 5.05
CA ILE A 295 -7.95 17.39 5.00
C ILE A 295 -6.56 17.65 5.58
N ILE A 296 -5.77 18.49 4.93
CA ILE A 296 -4.45 18.86 5.44
C ILE A 296 -4.59 19.80 6.65
N ASP A 297 -4.16 19.31 7.81
CA ASP A 297 -3.99 20.06 9.06
C ASP A 297 -2.66 20.82 9.03
N GLU A 298 -2.64 21.91 8.28
CA GLU A 298 -1.53 22.85 8.21
C GLU A 298 -2.05 24.26 8.48
N THR A 299 -1.34 24.98 9.35
CA THR A 299 -1.72 26.32 9.78
C THR A 299 -0.56 27.30 9.72
N GLY A 300 0.54 26.94 9.06
CA GLY A 300 1.69 27.82 8.87
C GLY A 300 1.34 29.03 8.02
N LEU A 301 2.03 30.15 8.27
CA LEU A 301 1.94 31.34 7.43
C LEU A 301 2.89 31.20 6.23
N TYR A 302 2.42 31.55 5.04
CA TYR A 302 3.26 31.57 3.84
C TYR A 302 3.73 32.98 3.51
N ASN A 303 4.93 33.11 2.95
CA ASN A 303 5.39 34.34 2.33
C ASN A 303 4.56 34.59 1.05
N ARG A 304 3.87 35.74 0.97
CA ARG A 304 2.96 36.06 -0.14
C ARG A 304 3.63 36.04 -1.50
N LEU A 305 4.85 36.57 -1.62
CA LEU A 305 5.54 36.64 -2.90
C LEU A 305 5.85 35.22 -3.41
N LEU A 306 6.41 34.38 -2.54
CA LEU A 306 6.75 33.00 -2.87
C LEU A 306 5.50 32.16 -3.14
N TYR A 307 4.44 32.34 -2.35
CA TYR A 307 3.15 31.69 -2.55
C TYR A 307 2.56 32.05 -3.92
N ASN A 308 2.53 33.34 -4.28
CA ASN A 308 2.00 33.79 -5.57
C ASN A 308 2.75 33.20 -6.76
N ASN A 309 4.09 33.13 -6.66
CA ASN A 309 4.90 32.53 -7.72
C ASN A 309 4.62 31.02 -7.84
N ALA A 310 4.52 30.32 -6.70
CA ALA A 310 4.20 28.89 -6.69
C ALA A 310 2.79 28.61 -7.23
N GLN A 311 1.79 29.42 -6.87
CA GLN A 311 0.41 29.28 -7.38
C GLN A 311 0.32 29.58 -8.88
N LYS A 312 1.03 30.60 -9.39
CA LYS A 312 1.11 30.86 -10.84
C LYS A 312 1.75 29.72 -11.59
N GLN A 313 2.85 29.18 -11.06
CA GLN A 313 3.52 28.02 -11.64
C GLN A 313 2.59 26.80 -11.65
N LEU A 314 1.88 26.54 -10.56
CA LEU A 314 0.88 25.49 -10.48
C LEU A 314 -0.19 25.68 -11.54
N ALA A 315 -0.76 26.88 -11.67
CA ALA A 315 -1.80 27.15 -12.66
C ALA A 315 -1.34 26.91 -14.12
N SER A 316 -0.06 27.15 -14.43
CA SER A 316 0.50 26.85 -15.74
C SER A 316 0.82 25.37 -16.00
N GLN A 317 0.91 24.55 -14.96
CA GLN A 317 1.39 23.15 -15.06
C GLN A 317 0.35 22.10 -14.68
N ALA A 318 -0.75 22.51 -14.05
CA ALA A 318 -1.64 21.56 -13.39
C ALA A 318 -2.52 20.77 -14.37
N CYS A 319 -2.81 21.33 -15.55
CA CYS A 319 -3.56 20.66 -16.61
C CYS A 319 -2.65 20.51 -17.83
N THR A 320 -2.55 19.30 -18.37
CA THR A 320 -1.83 19.06 -19.63
C THR A 320 -2.65 19.58 -20.80
N GLU A 321 -2.01 20.24 -21.77
CA GLU A 321 -2.70 20.68 -22.99
C GLU A 321 -3.25 19.46 -23.76
N SER A 322 -4.54 19.52 -24.12
CA SER A 322 -5.14 18.58 -25.07
C SER A 322 -4.55 18.80 -26.47
N LYS A 323 -4.71 17.83 -27.37
CA LYS A 323 -4.33 17.97 -28.80
C LYS A 323 -5.03 19.17 -29.45
N ASP A 324 -6.22 19.53 -28.96
CA ASP A 324 -7.03 20.66 -29.46
C ASP A 324 -6.67 22.00 -28.80
N GLY A 325 -5.64 22.04 -27.95
CA GLY A 325 -5.12 23.26 -27.31
C GLY A 325 -5.93 23.77 -26.11
N THR A 326 -7.15 23.27 -25.88
CA THR A 326 -7.92 23.58 -24.67
C THR A 326 -7.86 22.42 -23.68
N PRO A 327 -7.22 22.57 -22.51
CA PRO A 327 -7.19 21.52 -21.49
C PRO A 327 -8.58 21.28 -20.90
N GLU A 328 -8.94 20.01 -20.74
CA GLU A 328 -10.16 19.63 -20.04
C GLU A 328 -9.94 19.51 -18.53
N TRP A 329 -11.00 19.70 -17.74
CA TRP A 329 -10.90 19.66 -16.27
C TRP A 329 -10.38 18.32 -15.76
N HIS A 330 -10.70 17.24 -16.46
CA HIS A 330 -10.35 15.89 -16.08
C HIS A 330 -8.87 15.55 -16.35
N GLN A 331 -8.21 16.33 -17.22
CA GLN A 331 -6.77 16.25 -17.50
C GLN A 331 -5.95 16.97 -16.43
N CYS A 332 -6.60 17.73 -15.56
CA CYS A 332 -5.95 18.44 -14.47
C CYS A 332 -5.56 17.47 -13.34
N LYS A 333 -4.25 17.26 -13.16
CA LYS A 333 -3.74 16.41 -12.09
C LYS A 333 -3.81 17.17 -10.77
N ARG A 334 -4.52 16.59 -9.81
CA ARG A 334 -4.68 17.12 -8.46
C ARG A 334 -4.03 16.18 -7.46
N THR A 335 -2.86 16.54 -6.96
CA THR A 335 -2.14 15.75 -5.94
C THR A 335 -1.80 16.61 -4.74
N SER A 336 -1.74 16.02 -3.53
CA SER A 336 -1.34 16.80 -2.36
C SER A 336 0.04 17.42 -2.54
N ARG A 337 0.98 16.68 -3.16
CA ARG A 337 2.36 17.11 -3.39
C ARG A 337 2.50 18.35 -4.27
N GLN A 338 1.75 18.42 -5.37
CA GLN A 338 1.84 19.51 -6.35
C GLN A 338 0.89 20.66 -6.01
N ASN A 339 -0.39 20.34 -5.77
CA ASN A 339 -1.43 21.32 -5.55
C ASN A 339 -1.41 21.79 -4.09
N GLY A 340 -1.54 20.86 -3.15
CA GLY A 340 -1.51 21.11 -1.72
C GLY A 340 -2.31 22.36 -1.32
N LEU A 341 -1.70 23.23 -0.51
CA LEU A 341 -2.35 24.44 0.00
C LEU A 341 -2.26 25.64 -0.97
N LEU A 342 -1.84 25.40 -2.21
CA LEU A 342 -1.67 26.42 -3.24
C LEU A 342 -2.93 26.58 -4.12
N GLU A 343 -3.97 25.78 -3.87
CA GLU A 343 -5.14 25.69 -4.74
C GLU A 343 -5.96 26.97 -4.83
N THR A 344 -6.34 27.52 -3.68
CA THR A 344 -7.21 28.70 -3.61
C THR A 344 -6.58 29.73 -2.69
N LYS A 345 -6.52 30.97 -3.17
CA LYS A 345 -6.09 32.13 -2.40
C LYS A 345 -7.18 33.18 -2.40
N VAL A 346 -7.59 33.62 -1.23
CA VAL A 346 -8.66 34.60 -1.02
C VAL A 346 -8.06 35.93 -0.62
N GLN A 347 -8.54 37.01 -1.24
CA GLN A 347 -8.20 38.39 -0.89
C GLN A 347 -9.26 38.95 0.05
N LEU A 348 -8.84 39.41 1.22
CA LEU A 348 -9.70 40.10 2.16
C LEU A 348 -9.45 41.60 2.15
N ARG A 349 -10.52 42.37 2.37
CA ARG A 349 -10.47 43.82 2.53
C ARG A 349 -11.07 44.19 3.89
N ILE A 350 -10.20 44.46 4.85
CA ILE A 350 -10.59 44.74 6.24
C ILE A 350 -10.67 46.25 6.47
N ALA A 351 -11.78 46.68 7.05
CA ALA A 351 -12.03 48.07 7.39
C ALA A 351 -11.17 48.51 8.59
N PRO A 352 -10.75 49.79 8.64
CA PRO A 352 -9.88 50.30 9.71
C PRO A 352 -10.49 50.26 11.12
N ASN A 353 -11.82 50.09 11.25
CA ASN A 353 -12.54 50.08 12.53
C ASN A 353 -12.97 48.67 12.95
N SER A 354 -12.43 47.61 12.34
CA SER A 354 -12.76 46.24 12.74
C SER A 354 -12.28 45.97 14.19
N PRO A 355 -13.10 45.37 15.07
CA PRO A 355 -12.81 45.18 16.50
C PRO A 355 -11.73 44.11 16.79
N ASP A 356 -10.80 43.87 15.86
CA ASP A 356 -9.81 42.82 15.99
C ASP A 356 -8.71 43.22 17.03
N PRO A 357 -8.61 42.51 18.17
CA PRO A 357 -7.76 42.90 19.30
C PRO A 357 -6.26 42.84 19.02
N HIS A 358 -5.83 42.30 17.88
CA HIS A 358 -4.41 42.17 17.53
C HIS A 358 -3.84 43.31 16.67
N ARG A 359 -4.56 44.43 16.43
CA ARG A 359 -4.16 45.41 15.41
C ARG A 359 -4.43 46.88 15.73
N ASN A 360 -3.35 47.61 16.05
CA ASN A 360 -3.40 49.01 16.48
C ASN A 360 -3.25 50.09 15.38
N ASP A 361 -3.27 49.72 14.10
CA ASP A 361 -3.06 50.71 13.03
C ASP A 361 -4.40 51.26 12.54
N GLY A 362 -4.93 52.21 13.31
CA GLY A 362 -6.11 52.97 12.94
C GLY A 362 -5.92 53.74 11.62
N ARG A 363 -7.00 53.74 10.82
CA ARG A 363 -7.35 54.66 9.71
C ARG A 363 -7.19 54.21 8.24
N LYS A 364 -6.54 53.10 7.88
CA LYS A 364 -6.46 52.64 6.47
C LYS A 364 -7.07 51.26 6.24
N TRP A 365 -7.74 51.09 5.10
CA TRP A 365 -8.16 49.78 4.61
C TRP A 365 -6.93 48.87 4.43
N ARG A 366 -7.02 47.65 4.94
CA ARG A 366 -5.94 46.66 4.85
C ARG A 366 -6.32 45.53 3.93
N THR A 367 -5.35 45.04 3.16
CA THR A 367 -5.52 43.84 2.34
C THR A 367 -4.81 42.69 3.04
N GLU A 368 -5.54 41.61 3.25
CA GLU A 368 -4.98 40.34 3.71
C GLU A 368 -5.20 39.25 2.67
N TRP A 369 -4.46 38.16 2.85
CA TRP A 369 -4.53 37.00 1.99
C TRP A 369 -4.72 35.75 2.83
N MET A 370 -5.67 34.92 2.43
CA MET A 370 -5.86 33.60 3.03
C MET A 370 -5.69 32.49 1.99
N TYR A 371 -5.27 31.30 2.43
CA TYR A 371 -5.26 30.09 1.60
C TYR A 371 -6.27 29.08 2.10
N ALA A 372 -6.92 28.38 1.16
CA ALA A 372 -7.88 27.33 1.48
C ALA A 372 -7.18 26.05 1.96
N PRO A 373 -7.84 25.24 2.80
CA PRO A 373 -7.34 23.92 3.12
C PRO A 373 -7.36 23.02 1.88
N PHE A 374 -6.46 22.05 1.84
CA PHE A 374 -6.47 21.02 0.82
C PHE A 374 -7.31 19.83 1.31
N LEU A 375 -8.41 19.57 0.63
CA LEU A 375 -9.30 18.43 0.87
C LEU A 375 -9.15 17.41 -0.26
N SER A 376 -8.93 16.14 0.03
CA SER A 376 -8.92 15.07 -0.97
C SER A 376 -9.59 13.80 -0.46
N ALA A 377 -9.73 12.82 -1.34
CA ALA A 377 -10.08 11.46 -0.97
C ALA A 377 -8.88 10.55 -1.21
N LEU A 378 -8.80 9.49 -0.42
CA LEU A 378 -7.88 8.39 -0.63
C LEU A 378 -8.39 7.53 -1.79
N HIS A 379 -7.61 7.38 -2.85
CA HIS A 379 -8.04 6.78 -4.12
C HIS A 379 -8.35 5.29 -3.97
N ARG A 380 -7.56 4.61 -3.15
CA ARG A 380 -7.67 3.17 -2.85
C ARG A 380 -8.31 2.95 -1.50
N ALA A 381 -9.18 3.87 -1.06
CA ALA A 381 -10.02 3.60 0.10
C ALA A 381 -10.90 2.36 -0.07
N PRO A 382 -11.58 2.10 -1.20
CA PRO A 382 -12.46 0.93 -1.33
C PRO A 382 -11.66 -0.37 -1.33
N GLY A 383 -12.08 -1.37 -0.54
CA GLY A 383 -11.64 -2.75 -0.68
C GLY A 383 -12.61 -3.56 -1.56
N PRO A 384 -12.35 -4.86 -1.78
CA PRO A 384 -13.16 -5.72 -2.65
C PRO A 384 -14.63 -5.80 -2.21
N LYS A 385 -14.91 -5.79 -0.90
CA LYS A 385 -16.28 -5.82 -0.37
C LYS A 385 -16.97 -4.45 -0.35
N ASP A 386 -16.23 -3.38 -0.66
CA ASP A 386 -16.78 -2.04 -0.78
C ASP A 386 -17.20 -1.70 -2.23
N LEU A 387 -17.17 -2.69 -3.14
CA LEU A 387 -17.54 -2.58 -4.54
C LEU A 387 -18.82 -3.38 -4.78
N ILE A 388 -19.91 -2.71 -5.17
CA ILE A 388 -21.19 -3.37 -5.46
C ILE A 388 -21.36 -3.45 -6.99
N PRO A 389 -21.49 -4.64 -7.59
CA PRO A 389 -21.75 -4.76 -9.03
C PRO A 389 -23.12 -4.16 -9.36
N VAL A 390 -23.19 -3.38 -10.44
CA VAL A 390 -24.47 -2.84 -10.92
C VAL A 390 -25.25 -3.97 -11.61
N PRO A 391 -26.52 -4.23 -11.25
CA PRO A 391 -27.29 -5.33 -11.85
C PRO A 391 -27.75 -5.01 -13.28
N VAL A 392 -26.80 -4.96 -14.22
CA VAL A 392 -27.03 -4.75 -15.66
C VAL A 392 -26.32 -5.83 -16.46
N ASP A 393 -27.06 -6.43 -17.41
CA ASP A 393 -26.47 -7.25 -18.45
C ASP A 393 -25.99 -6.33 -19.59
N ARG A 394 -24.67 -6.27 -19.78
CA ARG A 394 -24.04 -5.44 -20.82
C ARG A 394 -23.68 -6.26 -22.06
N GLU A 395 -23.70 -7.59 -21.96
CA GLU A 395 -23.40 -8.49 -23.08
C GLU A 395 -24.62 -8.63 -24.00
N ALA A 396 -25.84 -8.66 -23.43
CA ALA A 396 -27.08 -8.73 -24.20
C ALA A 396 -27.32 -7.53 -25.14
N MET A 397 -26.73 -6.36 -24.84
CA MET A 397 -26.90 -5.15 -25.66
C MET A 397 -26.33 -5.27 -27.08
N VAL A 398 -25.38 -6.18 -27.31
CA VAL A 398 -24.83 -6.40 -28.67
C VAL A 398 -25.80 -7.23 -29.52
N GLU A 399 -26.63 -8.07 -28.91
CA GLU A 399 -27.55 -8.98 -29.61
C GLU A 399 -29.01 -8.45 -29.65
N GLU A 400 -29.44 -7.66 -28.66
CA GLU A 400 -30.85 -7.28 -28.47
C GLU A 400 -31.24 -5.88 -28.97
N ALA A 401 -30.35 -5.13 -29.63
CA ALA A 401 -30.76 -3.92 -30.34
C ALA A 401 -31.88 -4.17 -31.39
N GLU A 402 -32.12 -5.44 -31.77
CA GLU A 402 -33.21 -5.85 -32.66
C GLU A 402 -34.44 -6.47 -31.99
N LYS A 403 -34.43 -6.79 -30.69
CA LYS A 403 -35.60 -7.41 -30.02
C LYS A 403 -35.81 -6.82 -28.63
N GLN A 404 -36.88 -6.04 -28.49
CA GLN A 404 -37.44 -5.59 -27.21
C GLN A 404 -37.82 -6.79 -26.34
N HIS A 405 -36.87 -7.40 -25.66
CA HIS A 405 -37.16 -8.27 -24.52
C HIS A 405 -37.04 -7.46 -23.24
N SER A 406 -38.16 -7.37 -22.53
CA SER A 406 -38.25 -6.76 -21.21
C SER A 406 -37.61 -7.71 -20.19
N SER A 407 -36.28 -7.77 -20.13
CA SER A 407 -35.64 -8.33 -18.93
C SER A 407 -36.06 -7.45 -17.74
N SER A 408 -36.45 -8.09 -16.63
CA SER A 408 -36.90 -7.41 -15.41
C SER A 408 -35.72 -6.85 -14.62
N ASP A 409 -34.86 -6.06 -15.25
CA ASP A 409 -33.74 -5.44 -14.56
C ASP A 409 -34.28 -4.48 -13.49
N GLU A 410 -33.66 -4.49 -12.32
CA GLU A 410 -34.05 -3.59 -11.23
C GLU A 410 -33.86 -2.14 -11.70
N GLU A 411 -34.92 -1.32 -11.65
CA GLU A 411 -34.86 0.07 -12.11
C GLU A 411 -33.87 0.93 -11.30
N TYR A 412 -33.68 0.59 -10.02
CA TYR A 412 -32.81 1.30 -9.10
C TYR A 412 -32.04 0.35 -8.20
N ILE A 413 -30.78 0.68 -7.93
CA ILE A 413 -29.97 0.07 -6.88
C ILE A 413 -29.89 1.00 -5.67
N THR A 414 -30.16 0.47 -4.47
CA THR A 414 -29.97 1.19 -3.21
C THR A 414 -28.56 0.98 -2.70
N VAL A 415 -27.83 2.08 -2.52
CA VAL A 415 -26.42 2.07 -2.12
C VAL A 415 -26.30 2.71 -0.74
N THR A 416 -25.58 2.05 0.17
CA THR A 416 -25.15 2.64 1.44
C THR A 416 -23.69 3.06 1.32
N TRP A 417 -23.44 4.35 1.18
CA TRP A 417 -22.11 4.93 1.02
C TRP A 417 -21.52 5.31 2.38
N ARG A 418 -20.44 4.63 2.74
CA ARG A 418 -19.68 4.80 3.98
C ARG A 418 -18.59 5.84 3.77
N LEU A 419 -18.71 6.96 4.47
CA LEU A 419 -17.79 8.07 4.46
C LEU A 419 -16.95 8.07 5.73
N GLY A 420 -15.64 8.13 5.57
CA GLY A 420 -14.70 8.41 6.64
C GLY A 420 -14.09 9.80 6.48
N PHE A 421 -13.82 10.49 7.58
CA PHE A 421 -13.12 11.78 7.58
C PHE A 421 -11.97 11.79 8.59
N SER A 422 -10.84 12.39 8.18
CA SER A 422 -9.72 12.64 9.08
C SER A 422 -8.93 13.87 8.66
N GLY A 423 -8.68 14.78 9.60
CA GLY A 423 -7.57 15.72 9.45
C GLY A 423 -6.23 14.98 9.45
N ARG A 424 -5.24 15.44 8.69
CA ARG A 424 -3.89 14.85 8.59
C ARG A 424 -2.83 15.91 8.38
N THR A 425 -1.69 15.77 9.05
CA THR A 425 -0.50 16.57 8.70
C THR A 425 -0.05 16.23 7.28
N PHE A 426 0.52 17.19 6.56
CA PHE A 426 0.96 17.01 5.18
C PHE A 426 1.80 15.73 4.98
N GLY A 427 2.83 15.50 5.80
CA GLY A 427 3.69 14.32 5.64
C GLY A 427 2.98 12.97 5.81
N LYS A 428 1.90 12.92 6.61
CA LYS A 428 1.09 11.69 6.74
C LYS A 428 0.22 11.47 5.50
N MET A 429 -0.22 12.54 4.86
CA MET A 429 -0.98 12.49 3.63
C MET A 429 -0.10 12.03 2.47
N LEU A 430 1.11 12.62 2.32
CA LEU A 430 2.10 12.16 1.35
C LEU A 430 2.47 10.69 1.54
N PHE A 431 2.64 10.26 2.79
CA PHE A 431 2.92 8.87 3.09
C PHE A 431 1.76 7.96 2.69
N ALA A 432 0.52 8.38 2.93
CA ALA A 432 -0.67 7.63 2.50
C ALA A 432 -0.74 7.53 0.97
N GLU A 433 -0.65 8.66 0.25
CA GLU A 433 -0.66 8.69 -1.22
C GLU A 433 0.53 7.92 -1.83
N GLY A 434 1.71 7.99 -1.23
CA GLY A 434 2.90 7.25 -1.68
C GLY A 434 2.78 5.75 -1.45
N ALA A 435 2.21 5.34 -0.31
CA ALA A 435 1.93 3.94 -0.04
C ALA A 435 0.88 3.38 -1.01
N GLU A 436 -0.14 4.18 -1.37
CA GLU A 436 -1.08 3.77 -2.42
C GLU A 436 -0.35 3.44 -3.71
N THR A 437 0.56 4.29 -4.19
CA THR A 437 1.27 4.03 -5.46
C THR A 437 2.14 2.78 -5.44
N SER A 438 2.56 2.31 -4.26
CA SER A 438 3.50 1.18 -4.14
C SER A 438 2.81 -0.19 -4.16
N TYR A 439 1.51 -0.26 -3.86
CA TYR A 439 0.77 -1.52 -3.78
C TYR A 439 -0.45 -1.48 -4.70
N PRO A 440 -0.29 -1.86 -5.98
CA PRO A 440 -1.45 -2.10 -6.84
C PRO A 440 -2.26 -3.27 -6.28
N PHE A 441 -3.41 -2.97 -5.67
CA PHE A 441 -4.41 -3.98 -5.38
C PHE A 441 -5.31 -4.10 -6.60
N SER A 442 -5.11 -5.14 -7.40
CA SER A 442 -6.18 -5.71 -8.21
C SER A 442 -6.97 -6.66 -7.32
N PHE A 443 -8.29 -6.64 -7.45
CA PHE A 443 -9.16 -7.55 -6.71
C PHE A 443 -9.77 -8.51 -7.71
N ASN A 444 -9.68 -9.81 -7.45
CA ASN A 444 -10.46 -10.77 -8.18
C ASN A 444 -11.89 -10.76 -7.63
N LEU A 445 -12.76 -9.92 -8.18
CA LEU A 445 -14.15 -9.79 -7.72
C LEU A 445 -15.02 -11.01 -8.05
N THR A 446 -14.52 -11.95 -8.85
CA THR A 446 -15.15 -13.26 -9.09
C THR A 446 -14.77 -14.31 -8.05
N ALA A 447 -13.81 -14.00 -7.16
CA ALA A 447 -13.36 -14.91 -6.12
C ALA A 447 -14.50 -15.26 -5.14
N PRO A 448 -14.44 -16.44 -4.50
CA PRO A 448 -15.41 -16.83 -3.48
C PRO A 448 -15.39 -15.85 -2.31
N GLU A 449 -16.53 -15.71 -1.62
CA GLU A 449 -16.73 -14.69 -0.58
C GLU A 449 -15.69 -14.72 0.57
N HIS A 450 -15.18 -15.92 0.90
CA HIS A 450 -14.15 -16.08 1.93
C HIS A 450 -12.81 -15.46 1.49
N GLU A 451 -12.46 -15.58 0.20
CA GLU A 451 -11.22 -15.01 -0.33
C GLU A 451 -11.33 -13.48 -0.43
N LEU A 452 -12.48 -12.97 -0.87
CA LEU A 452 -12.78 -11.54 -0.83
C LEU A 452 -12.70 -10.98 0.59
N GLN A 453 -13.10 -11.75 1.60
CA GLN A 453 -12.95 -11.36 3.01
C GLN A 453 -11.48 -11.26 3.42
N VAL A 454 -10.65 -12.25 3.07
CA VAL A 454 -9.21 -12.22 3.37
C VAL A 454 -8.53 -11.03 2.68
N GLN A 455 -8.88 -10.77 1.41
CA GLN A 455 -8.39 -9.61 0.66
C GLN A 455 -8.85 -8.29 1.29
N GLN A 456 -10.11 -8.20 1.75
CA GLN A 456 -10.62 -7.04 2.47
C GLN A 456 -9.86 -6.82 3.79
N ASP A 457 -9.62 -7.86 4.59
CA ASP A 457 -8.94 -7.74 5.88
C ASP A 457 -7.47 -7.32 5.73
N ALA A 458 -6.80 -7.83 4.69
CA ALA A 458 -5.45 -7.41 4.33
C ALA A 458 -5.42 -5.94 3.88
N HIS A 459 -6.35 -5.55 3.00
CA HIS A 459 -6.51 -4.17 2.54
C HIS A 459 -6.79 -3.20 3.70
N ASP A 460 -7.70 -3.59 4.59
CA ASP A 460 -8.10 -2.79 5.74
C ASP A 460 -6.98 -2.66 6.78
N SER A 461 -6.17 -3.72 6.94
CA SER A 461 -4.95 -3.69 7.76
C SER A 461 -3.93 -2.68 7.19
N ASN A 462 -3.72 -2.69 5.87
CA ASN A 462 -2.80 -1.78 5.20
C ASN A 462 -3.25 -0.31 5.29
N LEU A 463 -4.50 -0.02 4.96
CA LEU A 463 -5.10 1.32 5.17
C LEU A 463 -5.02 1.74 6.64
N GLY A 464 -5.18 0.77 7.53
CA GLY A 464 -5.03 0.92 8.94
C GLY A 464 -3.64 1.34 9.41
N MET A 465 -2.58 0.84 8.77
CA MET A 465 -1.20 1.26 9.01
C MET A 465 -0.97 2.72 8.60
N LEU A 466 -1.64 3.18 7.54
CA LEU A 466 -1.71 4.60 7.14
C LEU A 466 -2.53 5.44 8.13
N GLY A 467 -3.10 4.78 9.14
CA GLY A 467 -3.80 5.33 10.27
C GLY A 467 -5.28 5.54 10.01
N HIS A 468 -5.83 5.03 8.91
CA HIS A 468 -7.28 5.05 8.66
C HIS A 468 -7.96 4.06 9.59
N ARG A 469 -9.15 4.41 10.06
CA ARG A 469 -9.96 3.50 10.86
C ARG A 469 -11.24 3.26 10.09
N ILE A 470 -11.47 2.00 9.79
CA ILE A 470 -12.50 1.56 8.86
C ILE A 470 -13.76 1.17 9.62
N HIS A 471 -13.56 0.46 10.72
CA HIS A 471 -14.58 0.06 11.66
C HIS A 471 -14.18 0.46 13.08
N GLU A 472 -15.15 0.60 13.97
CA GLU A 472 -14.88 1.00 15.35
C GLU A 472 -14.08 -0.05 16.13
N ASP A 473 -14.13 -1.31 15.74
CA ASP A 473 -13.35 -2.41 16.31
C ASP A 473 -11.93 -2.53 15.72
N ALA A 474 -11.69 -1.99 14.53
CA ALA A 474 -10.38 -2.07 13.88
C ALA A 474 -9.26 -1.36 14.69
N HIS A 475 -8.19 -2.10 14.98
CA HIS A 475 -7.01 -1.61 15.73
C HIS A 475 -5.68 -1.82 14.97
N PRO A 476 -5.56 -1.29 13.75
CA PRO A 476 -4.44 -1.60 12.87
C PRO A 476 -3.07 -1.14 13.40
N ARG A 477 -3.05 -0.05 14.19
CA ARG A 477 -1.81 0.37 14.88
C ARG A 477 -1.32 -0.64 15.89
N ARG A 478 -2.23 -1.33 16.59
CA ARG A 478 -1.83 -2.39 17.54
C ARG A 478 -1.27 -3.59 16.76
N SER A 479 -1.92 -3.97 15.66
CA SER A 479 -1.41 -5.00 14.75
C SER A 479 -0.01 -4.65 14.25
N LEU A 480 0.20 -3.44 13.73
CA LEU A 480 1.53 -2.99 13.29
C LEU A 480 2.58 -3.03 14.41
N ILE A 481 2.24 -2.57 15.61
CA ILE A 481 3.15 -2.63 16.76
C ILE A 481 3.52 -4.08 17.07
N LEU A 482 2.56 -5.01 17.04
CA LEU A 482 2.81 -6.43 17.25
C LEU A 482 3.68 -7.03 16.14
N ILE A 483 3.46 -6.66 14.89
CA ILE A 483 4.31 -7.07 13.75
C ILE A 483 5.73 -6.55 13.94
N VAL A 484 5.90 -5.28 14.30
CA VAL A 484 7.22 -4.68 14.55
C VAL A 484 7.91 -5.34 15.75
N ILE A 485 7.20 -5.61 16.84
CA ILE A 485 7.74 -6.34 18.00
C ILE A 485 8.17 -7.75 17.58
N THR A 486 7.36 -8.44 16.78
CA THR A 486 7.67 -9.78 16.27
C THR A 486 8.91 -9.75 15.39
N ALA A 487 9.02 -8.82 14.45
CA ALA A 487 10.22 -8.65 13.63
C ALA A 487 11.46 -8.30 14.46
N MET A 488 11.33 -7.38 15.42
CA MET A 488 12.42 -6.95 16.31
C MET A 488 12.87 -8.05 17.27
N THR A 489 12.00 -9.01 17.61
CA THR A 489 12.34 -10.18 18.43
C THR A 489 12.86 -11.34 17.59
N PHE A 490 12.38 -11.50 16.36
CA PHE A 490 12.83 -12.50 15.41
C PHE A 490 14.32 -12.32 15.06
N ILE A 491 14.75 -11.09 14.78
CA ILE A 491 16.14 -10.76 14.42
C ILE A 491 17.16 -11.26 15.47
N PRO A 492 17.09 -10.87 16.77
CA PRO A 492 18.02 -11.37 17.77
C PRO A 492 17.86 -12.86 18.02
N CYS A 493 16.64 -13.42 17.96
CA CYS A 493 16.44 -14.87 18.08
C CYS A 493 17.16 -15.64 16.98
N TYR A 494 17.06 -15.17 15.73
CA TYR A 494 17.77 -15.73 14.58
C TYR A 494 19.30 -15.68 14.79
N PHE A 495 19.86 -14.53 15.20
CA PHE A 495 21.30 -14.43 15.46
C PHE A 495 21.76 -15.30 16.65
N LEU A 496 20.96 -15.41 17.70
CA LEU A 496 21.23 -16.32 18.81
C LEU A 496 21.17 -17.79 18.36
N GLN A 497 20.26 -18.14 17.46
CA GLN A 497 20.17 -19.48 16.88
C GLN A 497 21.40 -19.79 16.01
N VAL A 498 21.79 -18.87 15.12
CA VAL A 498 23.04 -18.99 14.34
C VAL A 498 24.23 -19.13 15.27
N HIS A 499 24.33 -18.28 16.30
CA HIS A 499 25.41 -18.35 17.28
C HIS A 499 25.44 -19.69 18.02
N TYR A 500 24.29 -20.14 18.51
CA TYR A 500 24.13 -21.38 19.23
C TYR A 500 24.63 -22.56 18.37
N TRP A 501 24.12 -22.70 17.15
CA TRP A 501 24.51 -23.82 16.27
C TRP A 501 25.94 -23.69 15.75
N TYR A 502 26.42 -22.47 15.50
CA TYR A 502 27.79 -22.23 15.09
C TYR A 502 28.81 -22.58 16.19
N THR A 503 28.50 -22.23 17.45
CA THR A 503 29.40 -22.48 18.59
C THR A 503 29.32 -23.92 19.10
N ARG A 504 28.26 -24.65 18.76
CA ARG A 504 28.10 -26.06 19.13
C ARG A 504 29.14 -26.94 18.43
N THR A 505 30.02 -27.52 19.25
CA THR A 505 31.01 -28.52 18.84
C THR A 505 30.64 -29.93 19.26
N SER A 506 29.56 -30.12 20.04
CA SER A 506 29.11 -31.44 20.48
C SER A 506 27.60 -31.55 20.45
N THR A 507 27.15 -32.76 20.16
CA THR A 507 25.74 -33.20 20.16
C THR A 507 25.27 -33.75 21.51
N LEU A 508 26.07 -33.60 22.56
CA LEU A 508 25.70 -34.07 23.90
C LEU A 508 24.43 -33.37 24.40
N GLY A 509 23.41 -34.15 24.73
CA GLY A 509 22.12 -33.64 25.23
C GLY A 509 21.16 -33.17 24.15
N ILE A 510 21.56 -33.24 22.87
CA ILE A 510 20.73 -32.89 21.72
C ILE A 510 20.21 -34.19 21.09
N SER A 511 18.89 -34.30 20.91
CA SER A 511 18.31 -35.42 20.16
C SER A 511 18.77 -35.36 18.71
N ARG A 512 19.53 -36.37 18.27
CA ARG A 512 20.05 -36.39 16.89
C ARG A 512 18.90 -36.55 15.90
N LEU A 513 17.96 -37.42 16.24
CA LEU A 513 16.80 -37.72 15.40
C LEU A 513 15.81 -36.55 15.36
N GLY A 514 15.52 -35.91 16.50
CA GLY A 514 14.67 -34.72 16.54
C GLY A 514 15.28 -33.57 15.72
N THR A 515 16.59 -33.34 15.85
CA THR A 515 17.27 -32.28 15.09
C THR A 515 17.31 -32.59 13.60
N THR A 516 17.47 -33.85 13.18
CA THR A 516 17.36 -34.21 11.75
C THR A 516 15.97 -33.95 11.18
N PHE A 517 14.91 -34.18 11.96
CA PHE A 517 13.55 -33.84 11.51
C PHE A 517 13.34 -32.34 11.42
N MET A 518 13.85 -31.55 12.38
CA MET A 518 13.82 -30.09 12.29
C MET A 518 14.59 -29.58 11.06
N ILE A 519 15.75 -30.17 10.75
CA ILE A 519 16.51 -29.86 9.53
C ILE A 519 15.68 -30.18 8.28
N LEU A 520 15.07 -31.37 8.23
CA LEU A 520 14.27 -31.79 7.08
C LEU A 520 13.05 -30.89 6.87
N ALA A 521 12.31 -30.60 7.94
CA ALA A 521 11.16 -29.70 7.90
C ALA A 521 11.56 -28.30 7.44
N ALA A 522 12.66 -27.76 7.97
CA ALA A 522 13.19 -26.48 7.51
C ALA A 522 13.60 -26.51 6.04
N ILE A 523 14.25 -27.58 5.55
CA ILE A 523 14.61 -27.69 4.12
C ILE A 523 13.36 -27.76 3.24
N ILE A 524 12.33 -28.51 3.64
CA ILE A 524 11.06 -28.60 2.90
C ILE A 524 10.39 -27.23 2.85
N GLU A 525 10.33 -26.52 3.97
CA GLU A 525 9.72 -25.18 4.02
C GLU A 525 10.47 -24.18 3.15
N GLN A 526 11.82 -24.22 3.17
CA GLN A 526 12.64 -23.36 2.32
C GLN A 526 12.52 -23.73 0.84
N ALA A 527 12.40 -25.03 0.51
CA ALA A 527 12.17 -25.48 -0.85
C ALA A 527 10.77 -25.06 -1.34
N ARG A 528 9.75 -25.12 -0.48
CA ARG A 528 8.40 -24.62 -0.76
C ARG A 528 8.41 -23.13 -1.01
N GLY A 529 9.01 -22.33 -0.13
CA GLY A 529 9.10 -20.87 -0.29
C GLY A 529 9.88 -20.46 -1.54
N LEU A 530 10.99 -21.14 -1.85
CA LEU A 530 11.71 -20.92 -3.10
C LEU A 530 10.89 -21.32 -4.33
N LEU A 531 10.15 -22.43 -4.28
CA LEU A 531 9.28 -22.86 -5.38
C LEU A 531 8.13 -21.88 -5.59
N GLU A 532 7.46 -21.47 -4.51
CA GLU A 532 6.40 -20.45 -4.55
C GLU A 532 6.94 -19.14 -5.10
N GLY A 533 8.09 -18.65 -4.63
CA GLY A 533 8.70 -17.42 -5.14
C GLY A 533 9.16 -17.50 -6.60
N VAL A 534 9.55 -18.68 -7.09
CA VAL A 534 9.87 -18.91 -8.50
C VAL A 534 8.60 -18.99 -9.35
N LEU A 535 7.54 -19.62 -8.85
CA LEU A 535 6.26 -19.74 -9.55
C LEU A 535 5.44 -18.43 -9.54
N SER A 536 5.54 -17.64 -8.47
CA SER A 536 4.87 -16.36 -8.32
C SER A 536 5.69 -15.19 -8.87
N SER A 537 6.80 -15.45 -9.57
CA SER A 537 7.77 -14.43 -9.97
C SER A 537 7.24 -13.48 -11.05
N GLU A 538 6.05 -13.72 -11.60
CA GLU A 538 5.44 -12.85 -12.61
C GLU A 538 5.10 -11.46 -12.03
N GLU A 539 4.84 -11.34 -10.72
CA GLU A 539 4.48 -10.07 -10.10
C GLU A 539 5.64 -9.37 -9.38
N GLY A 540 6.65 -10.14 -8.96
CA GLY A 540 7.83 -9.62 -8.25
C GLY A 540 8.89 -9.11 -9.21
N GLY A 541 9.08 -7.79 -9.31
CA GLY A 541 10.22 -7.24 -10.07
C GLY A 541 11.57 -7.86 -9.66
N PHE A 542 12.57 -7.88 -10.54
CA PHE A 542 13.87 -8.56 -10.36
C PHE A 542 14.47 -8.43 -8.94
N TRP A 543 14.45 -7.23 -8.36
CA TRP A 543 14.97 -6.99 -7.01
C TRP A 543 14.17 -7.66 -5.89
N GLY A 544 12.85 -7.80 -6.04
CA GLY A 544 12.00 -8.55 -5.12
C GLY A 544 12.36 -10.03 -5.10
N ASN A 545 12.58 -10.63 -6.28
CA ASN A 545 12.99 -12.03 -6.40
C ASN A 545 14.39 -12.26 -5.83
N VAL A 546 15.35 -11.36 -6.11
CA VAL A 546 16.70 -11.43 -5.52
C VAL A 546 16.65 -11.30 -4.00
N ALA A 547 15.85 -10.38 -3.47
CA ALA A 547 15.69 -10.19 -2.03
C ALA A 547 15.03 -11.42 -1.35
N SER A 548 14.01 -12.00 -2.00
CA SER A 548 13.34 -13.21 -1.53
C SER A 548 14.31 -14.40 -1.47
N VAL A 549 15.03 -14.66 -2.57
CA VAL A 549 16.04 -15.72 -2.64
C VAL A 549 17.14 -15.49 -1.59
N ALA A 550 17.64 -14.26 -1.46
CA ALA A 550 18.64 -13.92 -0.45
C ALA A 550 18.11 -14.13 0.99
N GLY A 551 16.83 -13.83 1.24
CA GLY A 551 16.13 -14.11 2.48
C GLY A 551 16.14 -15.59 2.83
N HIS A 552 15.69 -16.43 1.89
CA HIS A 552 15.71 -17.89 2.03
C HIS A 552 17.15 -18.43 2.26
N PHE A 553 18.15 -17.89 1.56
CA PHE A 553 19.55 -18.26 1.79
C PHE A 553 20.04 -17.93 3.21
N LEU A 554 19.60 -16.80 3.78
CA LEU A 554 19.91 -16.46 5.16
C LEU A 554 19.21 -17.45 6.11
N GLU A 555 17.93 -17.75 5.92
CA GLU A 555 17.18 -18.69 6.76
C GLU A 555 17.71 -20.13 6.73
N VAL A 556 18.35 -20.54 5.63
CA VAL A 556 19.03 -21.84 5.51
C VAL A 556 20.29 -21.94 6.39
N LEU A 557 20.90 -20.82 6.78
CA LEU A 557 22.17 -20.83 7.52
C LEU A 557 22.09 -21.57 8.88
N PRO A 558 21.13 -21.30 9.79
CA PRO A 558 20.90 -22.11 10.98
C PRO A 558 20.78 -23.61 10.67
N THR A 559 20.04 -23.96 9.61
CA THR A 559 19.79 -25.34 9.19
C THR A 559 21.07 -26.04 8.74
N LEU A 560 21.94 -25.37 8.00
CA LEU A 560 23.26 -25.89 7.63
C LEU A 560 24.17 -26.08 8.85
N LEU A 561 24.10 -25.17 9.83
CA LEU A 561 24.86 -25.29 11.08
C LEU A 561 24.34 -26.43 11.96
N MET A 562 23.01 -26.62 12.01
CA MET A 562 22.37 -27.78 12.64
C MET A 562 22.82 -29.07 11.96
N LEU A 563 22.78 -29.12 10.63
CA LEU A 563 23.23 -30.27 9.84
C LEU A 563 24.69 -30.56 10.15
N LYS A 564 25.56 -29.56 10.14
CA LYS A 564 26.97 -29.69 10.53
C LYS A 564 27.12 -30.26 11.94
N ALA A 565 26.38 -29.76 12.92
CA ALA A 565 26.46 -30.22 14.30
C ALA A 565 26.03 -31.70 14.44
N VAL A 566 24.89 -32.07 13.85
CA VAL A 566 24.29 -33.42 13.93
C VAL A 566 25.10 -34.45 13.15
N SER A 567 25.53 -34.10 11.94
CA SER A 567 26.41 -34.94 11.11
C SER A 567 27.82 -35.03 11.70
N ARG A 568 28.20 -34.04 12.51
CA ARG A 568 29.55 -33.85 13.06
C ARG A 568 30.58 -33.60 11.96
N LEU A 569 30.16 -32.84 10.94
CA LEU A 569 31.05 -32.35 9.90
C LEU A 569 32.05 -31.37 10.51
N GLU A 570 33.32 -31.72 10.43
CA GLU A 570 34.43 -30.84 10.75
C GLU A 570 35.12 -30.41 9.46
N PHE A 571 35.42 -29.11 9.41
CA PHE A 571 36.16 -28.49 8.32
C PHE A 571 37.57 -28.24 8.84
N ASP A 572 38.49 -29.03 8.32
CA ASP A 572 39.92 -28.88 8.56
C ASP A 572 40.56 -28.33 7.31
N TRP A 573 41.49 -27.39 7.49
CA TRP A 573 42.33 -26.96 6.39
C TRP A 573 43.46 -27.96 6.28
N LEU A 574 43.74 -28.44 5.07
CA LEU A 574 44.80 -29.41 4.82
C LEU A 574 46.15 -28.74 5.09
N GLU A 575 46.62 -28.83 6.33
CA GLU A 575 47.96 -28.43 6.71
C GLU A 575 48.91 -29.47 6.10
N LYS A 576 49.74 -29.03 5.15
CA LYS A 576 50.75 -29.91 4.58
C LYS A 576 51.71 -30.24 5.71
N GLU A 577 51.73 -31.49 6.18
CA GLU A 577 52.81 -31.99 7.02
C GLU A 577 54.11 -31.77 6.26
N GLY A 578 54.78 -30.66 6.56
CA GLY A 578 56.09 -30.39 6.05
C GLY A 578 57.04 -31.40 6.64
N GLU A 579 57.59 -32.25 5.79
CA GLU A 579 58.92 -32.81 5.96
C GLU A 579 59.81 -31.73 6.60
N LYS A 580 60.38 -32.05 7.76
CA LYS A 580 61.18 -31.14 8.59
C LYS A 580 62.39 -30.64 7.81
N GLY A 581 62.24 -29.60 7.01
CA GLY A 581 63.36 -29.04 6.27
C GLY A 581 62.95 -28.32 5.00
N ARG A 582 62.85 -27.00 5.13
CA ARG A 582 62.77 -26.01 4.04
C ARG A 582 61.40 -25.77 3.41
N SER A 583 61.21 -24.47 3.19
CA SER A 583 60.35 -23.83 2.20
C SER A 583 58.90 -23.54 2.60
N LYS A 584 58.74 -22.27 3.01
CA LYS A 584 57.71 -21.33 2.57
C LYS A 584 56.28 -21.88 2.47
N GLN A 585 55.55 -21.63 3.56
CA GLN A 585 54.14 -21.25 3.65
C GLN A 585 53.42 -21.03 2.31
N GLY A 586 53.08 -22.09 1.59
CA GLY A 586 51.98 -22.09 0.65
C GLY A 586 50.73 -22.52 1.40
N LYS A 587 49.95 -21.58 1.95
CA LYS A 587 48.62 -21.89 2.49
C LYS A 587 47.79 -22.46 1.34
N ARG A 588 47.52 -23.77 1.32
CA ARG A 588 46.54 -24.34 0.39
C ARG A 588 45.14 -24.08 0.95
N TRP A 589 44.25 -23.61 0.07
CA TRP A 589 42.88 -23.17 0.37
C TRP A 589 41.85 -24.30 0.25
N ILE A 590 42.25 -25.58 0.24
CA ILE A 590 41.31 -26.69 0.03
C ILE A 590 40.76 -27.14 1.40
N PRO A 591 39.48 -26.90 1.71
CA PRO A 591 38.86 -27.39 2.93
C PRO A 591 38.67 -28.92 2.84
N ARG A 592 39.21 -29.65 3.82
CA ARG A 592 38.91 -31.07 4.00
C ARG A 592 37.72 -31.22 4.92
N VAL A 593 36.64 -31.76 4.37
CA VAL A 593 35.44 -32.10 5.12
C VAL A 593 35.58 -33.53 5.63
N HIS A 594 35.43 -33.74 6.93
CA HIS A 594 35.43 -35.09 7.51
C HIS A 594 34.40 -35.22 8.63
N PHE A 595 33.93 -36.45 8.88
CA PHE A 595 32.98 -36.75 9.94
C PHE A 595 33.73 -37.07 11.23
N ALA A 596 33.56 -36.24 12.26
CA ALA A 596 34.18 -36.47 13.55
C ALA A 596 33.54 -37.67 14.26
N ARG A 597 34.39 -38.50 14.89
CA ARG A 597 33.93 -39.67 15.65
C ARG A 597 33.13 -39.24 16.89
N ALA A 598 32.13 -40.06 17.24
CA ALA A 598 31.30 -39.86 18.42
C ALA A 598 32.12 -39.92 19.72
N THR A 599 32.03 -38.92 20.59
CA THR A 599 32.59 -39.01 21.95
C THR A 599 31.78 -39.98 22.82
N HIS A 600 32.34 -40.46 23.93
CA HIS A 600 31.64 -41.39 24.82
C HIS A 600 30.33 -40.80 25.36
N LEU A 601 30.34 -39.52 25.73
CA LEU A 601 29.16 -38.79 26.21
C LEU A 601 28.09 -38.66 25.13
N GLU A 602 28.48 -38.37 23.88
CA GLU A 602 27.54 -38.33 22.76
C GLU A 602 26.94 -39.70 22.43
N ARG A 603 27.70 -40.79 22.57
CA ARG A 603 27.17 -42.15 22.43
C ARG A 603 26.18 -42.46 23.55
N ALA A 604 26.48 -42.05 24.78
CA ALA A 604 25.57 -42.19 25.91
C ALA A 604 24.26 -41.42 25.65
N SER A 605 24.33 -40.16 25.22
CA SER A 605 23.16 -39.36 24.83
C SER A 605 22.37 -40.00 23.69
N LYS A 606 23.04 -40.54 22.66
CA LYS A 606 22.39 -41.28 21.57
C LYS A 606 21.66 -42.54 22.07
N ARG A 607 22.18 -43.23 23.10
CA ARG A 607 21.49 -44.39 23.70
C ARG A 607 20.20 -43.95 24.41
N VAL A 608 20.22 -42.82 25.10
CA VAL A 608 19.02 -42.24 25.71
C VAL A 608 17.99 -41.87 24.64
N ASP A 609 18.42 -41.17 23.59
CA ASP A 609 17.57 -40.77 22.46
C ASP A 609 16.94 -41.97 21.74
N ARG A 610 17.66 -43.11 21.66
CA ARG A 610 17.12 -44.36 21.09
C ARG A 610 16.05 -45.03 21.94
N ARG A 611 16.00 -44.79 23.25
CA ARG A 611 14.97 -45.38 24.13
C ARG A 611 13.61 -44.72 23.98
N LEU A 612 13.56 -43.50 23.44
CA LEU A 612 12.30 -42.83 23.14
C LEU A 612 11.55 -43.55 22.01
N PRO A 613 10.29 -43.95 22.21
CA PRO A 613 9.49 -44.62 21.19
C PRO A 613 9.26 -43.69 19.98
N LEU A 614 9.19 -44.27 18.78
CA LEU A 614 9.01 -43.52 17.53
C LEU A 614 7.74 -42.64 17.56
N ARG A 615 6.66 -43.12 18.19
CA ARG A 615 5.40 -42.37 18.33
C ARG A 615 5.57 -41.05 19.07
N MET A 616 6.33 -41.03 20.17
CA MET A 616 6.62 -39.77 20.90
C MET A 616 7.47 -38.82 20.05
N LYS A 617 8.42 -39.36 19.27
CA LYS A 617 9.24 -38.55 18.37
C LYS A 617 8.41 -37.90 17.26
N LEU A 618 7.50 -38.66 16.65
CA LEU A 618 6.58 -38.15 15.64
C LEU A 618 5.61 -37.12 16.23
N ALA A 619 5.04 -37.37 17.41
CA ALA A 619 4.15 -36.41 18.08
C ALA A 619 4.84 -35.07 18.39
N VAL A 620 6.13 -35.09 18.77
CA VAL A 620 6.92 -33.87 18.98
C VAL A 620 7.15 -33.13 17.66
N CYS A 621 7.46 -33.85 16.57
CA CYS A 621 7.59 -33.24 15.24
C CYS A 621 6.28 -32.59 14.78
N ASP A 622 5.17 -33.31 14.92
CA ASP A 622 3.84 -32.85 14.52
C ASP A 622 3.44 -31.60 15.34
N TYR A 623 3.73 -31.59 16.64
CA TYR A 623 3.52 -30.43 17.50
C TYR A 623 4.34 -29.20 17.07
N PHE A 624 5.62 -29.37 16.70
CA PHE A 624 6.45 -28.26 16.23
C PHE A 624 6.04 -27.75 14.84
N SER A 625 5.65 -28.64 13.93
CA SER A 625 5.10 -28.26 12.62
C SER A 625 3.77 -27.50 12.78
N PHE A 626 2.89 -27.98 13.66
CA PHE A 626 1.63 -27.29 13.98
C PHE A 626 1.89 -25.90 14.58
N PHE A 627 2.81 -25.77 15.55
CA PHE A 627 3.11 -24.47 16.16
C PHE A 627 3.75 -23.48 15.19
N ASN A 628 4.62 -23.93 14.28
CA ASN A 628 5.18 -23.04 13.25
C ASN A 628 4.08 -22.57 12.28
N ASN A 629 3.15 -23.44 11.90
CA ASN A 629 2.02 -23.05 11.05
C ASN A 629 1.06 -22.09 11.77
N VAL A 630 0.79 -22.30 13.06
CA VAL A 630 -0.08 -21.42 13.86
C VAL A 630 0.58 -20.06 14.17
N LEU A 631 1.91 -19.98 14.26
CA LEU A 631 2.63 -18.71 14.43
C LEU A 631 2.81 -17.93 13.13
N ASN A 632 2.68 -18.60 11.98
CA ASN A 632 2.73 -17.98 10.65
C ASN A 632 1.37 -17.52 10.15
N ILE A 633 0.27 -17.87 10.84
CA ILE A 633 -1.09 -17.33 10.68
C ILE A 633 -1.24 -16.18 11.69
#